data_AF-A0A940LMQ1-F1
#
_entry.id   AF-A0A940LMQ1-F1
#
_cell.length_a   1.000
_cell.length_b   1.000
_cell.length_c   1.000
_cell.angle_alpha   90.00
_cell.angle_beta   90.00
_cell.angle_gamma   90.00
#
_symmetry.space_group_name_H-M   'P 1'
#
loop_
_entity.id
_entity.type
_entity.pdbx_description
1 polymer ?
#
loop_
_entity_poly.entity_id
_entity_poly.type
_entity_poly.pdbx_seq_one_letter_code
_entity_poly.pdbx_strand_id
1 'polypeptide(L)'
;MTEALRSDRARIYIDASVLIRCYEMSRSGCDELLAALEYFGARVRVPVWAAKETWDVTRGLRTKKPLQKLADQLNDRLFDLRTESLRYVDERTFSDLSLEQFTTSLDAASRDVEALTKRIGKIEPGHDDANAKLLPFIAAHAMASDMTGIYDEVSRTAELRFSHEVPPGFADGGIKLGSQDEEGDELTVHQKGKKRNRYGDLIMWLEALGDCREANAEHLLVLTRDNSKKDWVYKPDRVATDDGTAVENRGLITLPLPLLAQEAQRRCPTVQSVHVLSLEMFTQIVRTAFGARVANLARALQTSRPARGAGQRAERSAEGTPQDGQATDVSFGSQDMIYEPGPEEAAREVWGAIRGLRVEGWDAQNDAAMALLPMVRDATSDELKQIGRGIVSAADEGAIGPIDLAQQIIESTDLSAATRANVIVGMLAETYLDENGEPSKPSAVPEITNLLFAHAKDTDTRQAYQVTVEASLAPIRRLYLALPTDAPRTIRLELSLAGSTLQGVQADEVELLEPTAPESRRISAGGRSTEITVSELVKLIAREFVVPADMFTVEGPTNFQIEIPERMGFIAWGPNTGEQLR
;
A
#
# COMPACT_ATOMS: atom_id res chain seq x y z
N MET A 1 -14.96 14.07 -0.03
CA MET A 1 -14.93 12.89 -0.93
C MET A 1 -15.53 11.65 -0.25
N THR A 2 -15.12 11.32 0.98
CA THR A 2 -15.72 10.21 1.76
C THR A 2 -17.24 10.31 1.86
N GLU A 3 -17.78 11.51 2.13
CA GLU A 3 -19.23 11.76 2.13
C GLU A 3 -19.88 11.45 0.78
N ALA A 4 -19.28 11.90 -0.33
CA ALA A 4 -19.75 11.58 -1.67
C ALA A 4 -19.76 10.07 -1.94
N LEU A 5 -18.75 9.31 -1.49
CA LEU A 5 -18.73 7.85 -1.60
C LEU A 5 -19.74 7.15 -0.69
N ARG A 6 -20.15 7.78 0.43
CA ARG A 6 -21.20 7.27 1.33
C ARG A 6 -22.60 7.54 0.80
N SER A 7 -22.78 8.54 -0.06
CA SER A 7 -24.09 8.88 -0.62
C SER A 7 -24.64 7.79 -1.54
N ASP A 8 -25.91 7.43 -1.35
CA ASP A 8 -26.65 6.52 -2.23
C ASP A 8 -26.89 7.13 -3.62
N ARG A 9 -26.79 8.47 -3.74
CA ARG A 9 -26.95 9.23 -4.98
C ARG A 9 -25.63 9.51 -5.68
N ALA A 10 -24.59 8.77 -5.33
CA ALA A 10 -23.29 8.83 -5.99
C ALA A 10 -23.26 7.94 -7.24
N ARG A 11 -22.53 8.39 -8.27
CA ARG A 11 -22.16 7.60 -9.44
C ARG A 11 -20.66 7.57 -9.59
N ILE A 12 -20.10 6.36 -9.67
CA ILE A 12 -18.66 6.11 -9.77
C ILE A 12 -18.36 5.55 -11.16
N TYR A 13 -17.70 6.32 -12.00
CA TYR A 13 -17.33 5.95 -13.36
C TYR A 13 -15.89 5.48 -13.40
N ILE A 14 -15.66 4.26 -13.89
CA ILE A 14 -14.33 3.67 -13.96
C ILE A 14 -13.69 3.95 -15.33
N ASP A 15 -12.56 4.64 -15.31
CA ASP A 15 -11.72 4.85 -16.50
C ASP A 15 -11.04 3.55 -16.95
N ALA A 16 -10.77 3.42 -18.25
CA ALA A 16 -10.07 2.27 -18.82
C ALA A 16 -8.70 2.05 -18.18
N SER A 17 -8.02 3.14 -17.78
CA SER A 17 -6.70 3.06 -17.12
C SER A 17 -6.71 2.22 -15.83
N VAL A 18 -7.84 2.18 -15.12
CA VAL A 18 -8.02 1.38 -13.91
C VAL A 18 -8.30 -0.08 -14.27
N LEU A 19 -9.18 -0.32 -15.23
CA LEU A 19 -9.50 -1.68 -15.70
C LEU A 19 -8.29 -2.37 -16.32
N ILE A 20 -7.51 -1.64 -17.13
CA ILE A 20 -6.27 -2.15 -17.74
C ILE A 20 -5.25 -2.51 -16.64
N ARG A 21 -5.22 -1.79 -15.53
CA ARG A 21 -4.29 -2.04 -14.42
C ARG A 21 -4.51 -3.42 -13.79
N CYS A 22 -5.73 -3.97 -13.84
CA CYS A 22 -6.01 -5.34 -13.39
C CYS A 22 -5.15 -6.40 -14.08
N TYR A 23 -4.72 -6.16 -15.33
CA TYR A 23 -3.81 -7.05 -16.07
C TYR A 23 -2.33 -6.87 -15.72
N GLU A 24 -1.98 -5.83 -14.95
CA GLU A 24 -0.61 -5.50 -14.57
C GLU A 24 -0.32 -5.81 -13.09
N MET A 25 -1.34 -6.13 -12.30
CA MET A 25 -1.21 -6.41 -10.86
C MET A 25 -1.33 -7.90 -10.54
N SER A 26 -1.01 -8.27 -9.30
CA SER A 26 -1.20 -9.64 -8.82
C SER A 26 -2.69 -10.00 -8.78
N ARG A 27 -3.01 -11.30 -8.86
CA ARG A 27 -4.38 -11.79 -8.76
C ARG A 27 -5.08 -11.30 -7.50
N SER A 28 -4.42 -11.38 -6.35
CA SER A 28 -4.96 -10.88 -5.08
C SER A 28 -5.21 -9.37 -5.09
N GLY A 29 -4.32 -8.57 -5.71
CA GLY A 29 -4.56 -7.13 -5.85
C GLY A 29 -5.76 -6.82 -6.75
N CYS A 30 -5.94 -7.57 -7.84
CA CYS A 30 -7.09 -7.43 -8.73
C CYS A 30 -8.39 -7.80 -8.01
N ASP A 31 -8.36 -8.90 -7.25
CA ASP A 31 -9.51 -9.37 -6.48
C ASP A 31 -9.94 -8.34 -5.44
N GLU A 32 -8.99 -7.75 -4.72
CA GLU A 32 -9.25 -6.69 -3.74
C GLU A 32 -9.83 -5.43 -4.39
N LEU A 33 -9.32 -5.02 -5.57
CA LEU A 33 -9.86 -3.87 -6.30
C LEU A 33 -11.31 -4.10 -6.73
N LEU A 34 -11.59 -5.24 -7.37
CA LEU A 34 -12.94 -5.55 -7.83
C LEU A 34 -13.91 -5.71 -6.65
N ALA A 35 -13.49 -6.36 -5.56
CA ALA A 35 -14.30 -6.47 -4.35
C ALA A 35 -14.59 -5.11 -3.71
N ALA A 36 -13.60 -4.20 -3.67
CA ALA A 36 -13.80 -2.85 -3.16
C ALA A 36 -14.77 -2.04 -4.03
N LEU A 37 -14.77 -2.24 -5.35
CA LEU A 37 -15.72 -1.61 -6.26
C LEU A 37 -17.13 -2.21 -6.13
N GLU A 38 -17.25 -3.53 -6.05
CA GLU A 38 -18.51 -4.26 -5.87
C GLU A 38 -19.24 -3.86 -4.58
N TYR A 39 -18.51 -3.44 -3.54
CA TYR A 39 -19.12 -2.86 -2.33
C TYR A 39 -20.05 -1.67 -2.63
N PHE A 40 -19.73 -0.87 -3.65
CA PHE A 40 -20.57 0.26 -4.06
C PHE A 40 -21.73 -0.15 -5.00
N GLY A 41 -21.74 -1.40 -5.47
CA GLY A 41 -22.83 -2.02 -6.22
C GLY A 41 -23.25 -1.23 -7.46
N ALA A 42 -24.56 -1.01 -7.61
CA ALA A 42 -25.14 -0.36 -8.79
C ALA A 42 -24.68 1.11 -9.02
N ARG A 43 -24.01 1.73 -8.04
CA ARG A 43 -23.42 3.06 -8.17
C ARG A 43 -22.17 3.06 -9.06
N VAL A 44 -21.49 1.91 -9.15
CA VAL A 44 -20.35 1.71 -10.04
C VAL A 44 -20.84 1.49 -11.46
N ARG A 45 -20.25 2.24 -12.38
CA ARG A 45 -20.55 2.23 -13.80
C ARG A 45 -19.26 2.16 -14.61
N VAL A 46 -19.28 1.34 -15.64
CA VAL A 46 -18.21 1.25 -16.64
C VAL A 46 -18.73 1.88 -17.93
N PRO A 47 -18.22 3.07 -18.31
CA PRO A 47 -18.52 3.66 -19.61
C PRO A 47 -18.23 2.67 -20.74
N VAL A 48 -19.09 2.65 -21.76
CA VAL A 48 -18.96 1.75 -22.92
C VAL A 48 -17.62 1.99 -23.61
N TRP A 49 -17.17 3.26 -23.67
CA TRP A 49 -15.87 3.59 -24.22
C TRP A 49 -14.72 2.99 -23.41
N ALA A 50 -14.78 3.04 -22.08
CA ALA A 50 -13.77 2.45 -21.22
C ALA A 50 -13.71 0.91 -21.34
N ALA A 51 -14.87 0.27 -21.46
CA ALA A 51 -14.98 -1.17 -21.73
C ALA A 51 -14.35 -1.53 -23.09
N LYS A 52 -14.62 -0.75 -24.14
CA LYS A 52 -14.03 -0.92 -25.47
C LYS A 52 -12.51 -0.77 -25.43
N GLU A 53 -11.98 0.25 -24.77
CA GLU A 53 -10.53 0.45 -24.66
C GLU A 53 -9.86 -0.71 -23.93
N THR A 54 -10.47 -1.17 -22.84
CA THR A 54 -10.01 -2.34 -22.10
C THR A 54 -9.97 -3.56 -23.01
N TRP A 55 -11.03 -3.79 -23.79
CA TRP A 55 -11.12 -4.89 -24.76
C TRP A 55 -10.09 -4.81 -25.89
N ASP A 56 -9.83 -3.62 -26.42
CA ASP A 56 -8.82 -3.42 -27.45
C ASP A 56 -7.41 -3.74 -26.91
N VAL A 57 -7.13 -3.38 -25.65
CA VAL A 57 -5.88 -3.74 -24.97
C VAL A 57 -5.80 -5.25 -24.77
N THR A 58 -6.86 -5.91 -24.28
CA THR A 58 -6.82 -7.36 -24.02
C THR A 58 -6.58 -8.19 -25.28
N ARG A 59 -7.17 -7.81 -26.41
CA ARG A 59 -6.89 -8.46 -27.71
C ARG A 59 -5.46 -8.24 -28.18
N GLY A 60 -4.82 -7.16 -27.76
CA GLY A 60 -3.44 -6.81 -28.08
C GLY A 60 -2.40 -7.31 -27.07
N LEU A 61 -2.82 -7.85 -25.93
CA LEU A 61 -1.91 -8.39 -24.91
C LEU A 61 -1.25 -9.66 -25.46
N ARG A 62 -0.04 -9.49 -26.00
CA ARG A 62 0.94 -10.59 -26.04
C ARG A 62 1.40 -10.82 -24.61
N THR A 63 1.61 -12.08 -24.22
CA THR A 63 2.19 -12.47 -22.92
C THR A 63 3.48 -11.70 -22.72
N LYS A 64 3.38 -10.58 -21.99
CA LYS A 64 4.52 -9.77 -21.62
C LYS A 64 5.00 -10.33 -20.30
N LYS A 65 6.30 -10.59 -20.22
CA LYS A 65 6.98 -10.88 -18.96
C LYS A 65 7.52 -9.55 -18.43
N PRO A 66 6.72 -8.77 -17.67
CA PRO A 66 7.06 -7.39 -17.34
C PRO A 66 8.39 -7.29 -16.57
N LEU A 67 8.73 -8.34 -15.83
CA LEU A 67 9.93 -8.39 -14.99
C LEU A 67 11.13 -9.05 -15.68
N GLN A 68 10.98 -9.60 -16.89
CA GLN A 68 12.09 -10.28 -17.59
C GLN A 68 13.25 -9.33 -17.85
N LYS A 69 13.00 -8.13 -18.37
CA LYS A 69 14.06 -7.15 -18.63
C LYS A 69 14.78 -6.74 -17.36
N LEU A 70 14.06 -6.58 -16.25
CA LEU A 70 14.65 -6.24 -14.95
C LEU A 70 15.48 -7.41 -14.40
N ALA A 71 14.98 -8.64 -14.55
CA ALA A 71 15.71 -9.85 -14.17
C ALA A 71 17.01 -10.00 -14.98
N ASP A 72 16.96 -9.76 -16.30
CA ASP A 72 18.13 -9.80 -17.17
C ASP A 72 19.15 -8.73 -16.76
N GLN A 73 18.70 -7.49 -16.55
CA GLN A 73 19.56 -6.40 -16.09
C GLN A 73 20.22 -6.68 -14.73
N LEU A 74 19.50 -7.29 -13.79
CA LEU A 74 20.07 -7.66 -12.49
C LEU A 74 21.12 -8.76 -12.65
N ASN A 75 20.86 -9.77 -13.48
CA ASN A 75 21.83 -10.83 -13.76
C ASN A 75 23.10 -10.28 -14.43
N ASP A 76 22.96 -9.35 -15.37
CA ASP A 76 24.11 -8.67 -15.99
C ASP A 76 24.93 -7.90 -14.95
N ARG A 77 24.26 -7.16 -14.05
CA ARG A 77 24.92 -6.42 -12.96
C ARG A 77 25.63 -7.33 -11.96
N LEU A 78 25.06 -8.48 -11.63
CA LEU A 78 25.71 -9.48 -10.76
C LEU A 78 26.94 -10.08 -11.43
N PHE A 79 26.86 -10.35 -12.73
CA PHE A 79 28.00 -10.82 -13.52
C PHE A 79 29.12 -9.78 -13.55
N ASP A 80 28.79 -8.51 -13.78
CA ASP A 80 29.74 -7.41 -13.75
C ASP A 80 30.38 -7.26 -12.36
N LEU A 81 29.58 -7.28 -11.29
CA LEU A 81 30.06 -7.21 -9.90
C LEU A 81 31.06 -8.34 -9.61
N ARG A 82 30.74 -9.57 -10.01
CA ARG A 82 31.62 -10.73 -9.86
C ARG A 82 32.95 -10.53 -10.60
N THR A 83 32.88 -10.05 -11.84
CA THR A 83 34.06 -9.88 -12.68
C THR A 83 34.96 -8.74 -12.20
N GLU A 84 34.35 -7.62 -11.80
CA GLU A 84 35.09 -6.44 -11.33
C GLU A 84 35.64 -6.64 -9.92
N SER A 85 34.90 -7.27 -8.99
CA SER A 85 35.40 -7.52 -7.62
C SER A 85 36.68 -8.35 -7.60
N LEU A 86 36.78 -9.37 -8.46
CA LEU A 86 38.00 -10.19 -8.62
C LEU A 86 39.24 -9.41 -9.05
N ARG A 87 39.10 -8.20 -9.62
CA ARG A 87 40.24 -7.36 -10.00
C ARG A 87 40.84 -6.61 -8.82
N TYR A 88 40.05 -6.35 -7.79
CA TYR A 88 40.42 -5.48 -6.67
C TYR A 88 40.57 -6.24 -5.35
N VAL A 89 40.00 -7.44 -5.24
CA VAL A 89 40.11 -8.28 -4.05
C VAL A 89 41.35 -9.17 -4.14
N ASP A 90 42.23 -9.04 -3.15
CA ASP A 90 43.39 -9.89 -2.92
C ASP A 90 43.41 -10.45 -1.48
N GLU A 91 44.45 -11.22 -1.13
CA GLU A 91 44.62 -11.78 0.22
C GLU A 91 44.77 -10.73 1.34
N ARG A 92 44.96 -9.45 1.00
CA ARG A 92 45.13 -8.36 1.97
C ARG A 92 43.86 -7.52 2.14
N THR A 93 42.86 -7.73 1.29
CA THR A 93 41.66 -6.90 1.22
C THR A 93 40.74 -7.12 2.43
N PHE A 94 40.67 -8.35 2.93
CA PHE A 94 39.84 -8.73 4.08
C PHE A 94 40.71 -9.30 5.19
N SER A 95 40.45 -8.93 6.44
CA SER A 95 41.17 -9.45 7.61
C SER A 95 40.60 -10.78 8.13
N ASP A 96 39.38 -11.10 7.71
CA ASP A 96 38.49 -12.13 8.26
C ASP A 96 38.05 -13.18 7.23
N LEU A 97 38.32 -12.95 5.93
CA LEU A 97 37.93 -13.81 4.82
C LEU A 97 39.10 -14.05 3.87
N SER A 98 39.33 -15.32 3.49
CA SER A 98 40.26 -15.63 2.40
C SER A 98 39.65 -15.29 1.04
N LEU A 99 40.49 -15.09 0.02
CA LEU A 99 40.03 -14.89 -1.37
C LEU A 99 39.14 -16.05 -1.85
N GLU A 100 39.46 -17.29 -1.48
CA GLU A 100 38.67 -18.47 -1.82
C GLU A 100 37.30 -18.47 -1.13
N GLN A 101 37.24 -18.05 0.14
CA GLN A 101 35.99 -17.91 0.87
C GLN A 101 35.12 -16.78 0.31
N PHE A 102 35.72 -15.63 0.01
CA PHE A 102 35.03 -14.50 -0.62
C PHE A 102 34.41 -14.90 -1.95
N THR A 103 35.20 -15.52 -2.84
CA THR A 103 34.73 -15.95 -4.17
C THR A 103 33.65 -17.02 -4.08
N THR A 104 33.79 -17.98 -3.16
CA THR A 104 32.77 -19.01 -2.92
C THR A 104 31.45 -18.40 -2.42
N SER A 105 31.52 -17.48 -1.46
CA SER A 105 30.34 -16.79 -0.91
C SER A 105 29.66 -15.90 -1.95
N LEU A 106 30.45 -15.16 -2.74
CA LEU A 106 29.92 -14.34 -3.83
C LEU A 106 29.24 -15.19 -4.91
N ASP A 107 29.81 -16.34 -5.25
CA ASP A 107 29.22 -17.28 -6.21
C ASP A 107 27.95 -17.95 -5.68
N ALA A 108 27.87 -18.22 -4.37
CA ALA A 108 26.68 -18.77 -3.74
C ALA A 108 25.55 -17.72 -3.75
N ALA A 109 25.83 -16.50 -3.27
CA ALA A 109 24.88 -15.39 -3.28
C ALA A 109 24.39 -15.07 -4.70
N SER A 110 25.29 -15.01 -5.68
CA SER A 110 24.94 -14.78 -7.09
C SER A 110 24.02 -15.88 -7.63
N ARG A 111 24.28 -17.15 -7.30
CA ARG A 111 23.43 -18.28 -7.70
C ARG A 111 22.03 -18.20 -7.09
N ASP A 112 21.92 -17.83 -5.82
CA ASP A 112 20.64 -17.70 -5.14
C ASP A 112 19.80 -16.56 -5.74
N VAL A 113 20.43 -15.41 -6.00
CA VAL A 113 19.76 -14.30 -6.68
C VAL A 113 19.40 -14.68 -8.11
N GLU A 114 20.29 -15.32 -8.88
CA GLU A 114 19.99 -15.82 -10.23
C GLU A 114 18.80 -16.80 -10.25
N ALA A 115 18.69 -17.67 -9.24
CA ALA A 115 17.59 -18.61 -9.14
C ALA A 115 16.26 -17.87 -8.93
N LEU A 116 16.26 -16.83 -8.08
CA LEU A 116 15.10 -15.98 -7.84
C LEU A 116 14.75 -15.13 -9.09
N THR A 117 15.73 -14.50 -9.74
CA THR A 117 15.50 -13.69 -10.95
C THR A 117 14.98 -14.53 -12.10
N LYS A 118 15.46 -15.77 -12.27
CA LYS A 118 14.91 -16.72 -13.27
C LYS A 118 13.45 -17.08 -12.99
N ARG A 119 13.05 -17.19 -11.72
CA ARG A 119 11.64 -17.43 -11.35
C ARG A 119 10.80 -16.18 -11.62
N ILE A 120 11.29 -15.01 -11.23
CA ILE A 120 10.61 -13.72 -11.41
C ILE A 120 10.46 -13.35 -12.89
N GLY A 121 11.49 -13.56 -13.70
CA GLY A 121 11.46 -13.29 -15.14
C GLY A 121 10.43 -14.14 -15.89
N LYS A 122 10.10 -15.32 -15.36
CA LYS A 122 9.05 -16.19 -15.89
C LYS A 122 7.64 -15.82 -15.43
N ILE A 123 7.48 -14.86 -14.52
CA ILE A 123 6.16 -14.42 -14.07
C ILE A 123 5.45 -13.76 -15.26
N GLU A 124 4.40 -14.43 -15.71
CA GLU A 124 3.43 -13.90 -16.65
C GLU A 124 2.23 -13.44 -15.82
N PRO A 125 1.76 -12.19 -15.99
CA PRO A 125 0.50 -11.78 -15.37
C PRO A 125 -0.58 -12.76 -15.82
N GLY A 126 -1.39 -13.26 -14.87
CA GLY A 126 -2.45 -14.23 -15.14
C GLY A 126 -3.58 -13.60 -15.94
N HIS A 127 -3.37 -13.33 -17.23
CA HIS A 127 -4.32 -12.64 -18.08
C HIS A 127 -5.65 -13.40 -18.18
N ASP A 128 -5.61 -14.73 -18.19
CA ASP A 128 -6.81 -15.57 -18.19
C ASP A 128 -7.58 -15.48 -16.87
N ASP A 129 -6.86 -15.51 -15.74
CA ASP A 129 -7.45 -15.32 -14.40
C ASP A 129 -8.07 -13.93 -14.26
N ALA A 130 -7.38 -12.89 -14.76
CA ALA A 130 -7.88 -11.51 -14.77
C ALA A 130 -9.12 -11.39 -15.69
N ASN A 131 -9.10 -11.99 -16.87
CA ASN A 131 -10.25 -12.02 -17.79
C ASN A 131 -11.47 -12.69 -17.17
N ALA A 132 -11.27 -13.82 -16.48
CA ALA A 132 -12.33 -14.59 -15.85
C ALA A 132 -13.12 -13.78 -14.81
N LYS A 133 -12.54 -12.73 -14.25
CA LYS A 133 -13.17 -11.85 -13.25
C LYS A 133 -13.55 -10.47 -13.80
N LEU A 134 -12.63 -9.86 -14.54
CA LEU A 134 -12.81 -8.51 -15.05
C LEU A 134 -13.90 -8.42 -16.12
N LEU A 135 -13.99 -9.40 -17.03
CA LEU A 135 -15.01 -9.34 -18.09
C LEU A 135 -16.43 -9.47 -17.54
N PRO A 136 -16.73 -10.41 -16.60
CA PRO A 136 -18.01 -10.41 -15.91
C PRO A 136 -18.31 -9.10 -15.17
N PHE A 137 -17.31 -8.53 -14.47
CA PHE A 137 -17.45 -7.25 -13.79
C PHE A 137 -17.80 -6.12 -14.77
N ILE A 138 -17.06 -6.00 -15.87
CA ILE A 138 -17.35 -5.00 -16.91
C ILE A 138 -18.77 -5.22 -17.46
N ALA A 139 -19.17 -6.46 -17.76
CA ALA A 139 -20.49 -6.75 -18.28
C ALA A 139 -21.61 -6.39 -17.28
N ALA A 140 -21.40 -6.62 -15.98
CA ALA A 140 -22.36 -6.30 -14.94
C ALA A 140 -22.53 -4.79 -14.69
N HIS A 141 -21.45 -4.02 -14.87
CA HIS A 141 -21.43 -2.58 -14.62
C HIS A 141 -21.44 -1.70 -15.87
N ALA A 142 -21.42 -2.30 -17.07
CA ALA A 142 -21.42 -1.58 -18.34
C ALA A 142 -22.66 -0.68 -18.48
N MET A 143 -22.43 0.54 -18.97
CA MET A 143 -23.48 1.51 -19.21
C MET A 143 -24.26 1.18 -20.48
N ALA A 144 -25.54 1.56 -20.50
CA ALA A 144 -26.40 1.52 -21.69
C ALA A 144 -26.48 2.92 -22.33
N SER A 145 -25.35 3.42 -22.83
CA SER A 145 -25.21 4.79 -23.34
C SER A 145 -25.78 4.96 -24.76
N ASP A 146 -26.39 6.12 -25.05
CA ASP A 146 -26.74 6.54 -26.42
C ASP A 146 -25.46 6.96 -27.18
N MET A 147 -24.71 5.97 -27.65
CA MET A 147 -23.47 6.20 -28.38
C MET A 147 -23.70 7.00 -29.68
N THR A 148 -24.87 6.89 -30.29
CA THR A 148 -25.17 7.63 -31.53
C THR A 148 -25.25 9.13 -31.24
N GLY A 149 -26.06 9.51 -30.25
CA GLY A 149 -26.16 10.91 -29.82
C GLY A 149 -24.82 11.47 -29.33
N ILE A 150 -24.03 10.66 -28.63
CA ILE A 150 -22.69 11.06 -28.17
C ILE A 150 -21.75 11.30 -29.36
N TYR A 151 -21.71 10.41 -30.35
CA TYR A 151 -20.86 10.60 -31.54
C TYR A 151 -21.27 11.83 -32.36
N ASP A 152 -22.57 12.11 -32.46
CA ASP A 152 -23.07 13.33 -33.12
C ASP A 152 -22.63 14.60 -32.36
N GLU A 153 -22.66 14.58 -31.02
CA GLU A 153 -22.16 15.70 -30.21
C GLU A 153 -20.65 15.89 -30.33
N VAL A 154 -19.88 14.80 -30.22
CA VAL A 154 -18.43 14.81 -30.39
C VAL A 154 -18.06 15.35 -31.76
N SER A 155 -18.73 14.89 -32.83
CA SER A 155 -18.48 15.37 -34.20
C SER A 155 -18.70 16.88 -34.36
N ARG A 156 -19.66 17.46 -33.62
CA ARG A 156 -19.94 18.91 -33.67
C ARG A 156 -19.01 19.75 -32.80
N THR A 157 -18.56 19.22 -31.67
CA THR A 157 -17.95 20.04 -30.61
C THR A 157 -16.47 19.77 -30.39
N ALA A 158 -15.99 18.56 -30.70
CA ALA A 158 -14.69 18.10 -30.22
C ALA A 158 -13.51 18.91 -30.79
N GLU A 159 -13.58 19.35 -32.05
CA GLU A 159 -12.52 20.16 -32.64
C GLU A 159 -12.44 21.55 -32.00
N LEU A 160 -13.58 22.18 -31.72
CA LEU A 160 -13.64 23.48 -31.02
C LEU A 160 -13.14 23.35 -29.58
N ARG A 161 -13.54 22.29 -28.87
CA ARG A 161 -13.05 22.02 -27.51
C ARG A 161 -11.55 21.82 -27.51
N PHE A 162 -11.02 21.06 -28.47
CA PHE A 162 -9.59 20.85 -28.65
C PHE A 162 -8.85 22.17 -28.93
N SER A 163 -9.30 22.97 -29.89
CA SER A 163 -8.63 24.24 -30.26
C SER A 163 -8.65 25.30 -29.17
N HIS A 164 -9.60 25.21 -28.23
CA HIS A 164 -9.75 26.14 -27.12
C HIS A 164 -9.35 25.54 -25.76
N GLU A 165 -8.67 24.39 -25.74
CA GLU A 165 -8.21 23.72 -24.53
C GLU A 165 -9.32 23.49 -23.49
N VAL A 166 -10.53 23.18 -23.98
CA VAL A 166 -11.70 22.91 -23.14
C VAL A 166 -11.67 21.45 -22.71
N PRO A 167 -11.62 21.14 -21.40
CA PRO A 167 -11.56 19.78 -20.89
C PRO A 167 -12.88 19.02 -21.08
N PRO A 168 -12.90 17.69 -21.14
CA PRO A 168 -11.74 16.80 -21.14
C PRO A 168 -11.28 16.44 -22.57
N GLY A 169 -10.07 15.89 -22.70
CA GLY A 169 -9.54 15.30 -23.94
C GLY A 169 -8.65 16.21 -24.79
N PHE A 170 -8.48 17.50 -24.44
CA PHE A 170 -7.64 18.40 -25.25
C PHE A 170 -6.14 18.05 -25.14
N ALA A 171 -5.72 17.40 -24.05
CA ALA A 171 -4.31 17.06 -23.85
C ALA A 171 -3.87 15.85 -24.70
N ASP A 172 -4.81 15.06 -25.24
CA ASP A 172 -4.50 13.83 -25.99
C ASP A 172 -4.15 14.07 -27.47
N GLY A 173 -4.53 15.20 -28.07
CA GLY A 173 -4.27 15.49 -29.49
C GLY A 173 -2.89 16.10 -29.79
N GLY A 174 -1.98 16.15 -28.81
CA GLY A 174 -0.67 16.82 -28.92
C GLY A 174 0.36 16.20 -29.87
N ILE A 175 0.08 15.06 -30.52
CA ILE A 175 0.99 14.56 -31.57
C ILE A 175 0.63 15.23 -32.89
N LYS A 176 1.23 16.41 -33.11
CA LYS A 176 1.12 17.21 -34.35
C LYS A 176 1.13 16.30 -35.60
N LEU A 177 0.09 16.41 -36.43
CA LEU A 177 0.20 16.12 -37.87
C LEU A 177 1.14 17.19 -38.46
N GLY A 178 2.44 16.98 -38.38
CA GLY A 178 3.42 18.01 -38.74
C GLY A 178 4.84 17.46 -38.88
N SER A 179 4.96 16.35 -39.60
CA SER A 179 6.16 15.92 -40.35
C SER A 179 5.79 14.59 -40.99
N GLN A 180 5.23 14.67 -42.20
CA GLN A 180 5.62 13.68 -43.19
C GLN A 180 7.14 13.83 -43.36
N ASP A 181 7.86 12.71 -43.47
CA ASP A 181 9.28 12.62 -43.86
C ASP A 181 10.34 12.37 -42.78
N GLU A 182 10.05 11.55 -41.75
CA GLU A 182 11.13 10.75 -41.14
C GLU A 182 10.70 9.27 -41.08
N GLU A 183 11.04 8.54 -42.15
CA GLU A 183 11.21 7.09 -42.12
C GLU A 183 12.25 6.75 -41.04
N GLY A 184 11.86 6.14 -39.92
CA GLY A 184 12.86 5.50 -39.08
C GLY A 184 12.53 5.19 -37.63
N ASP A 185 11.50 5.77 -37.01
CA ASP A 185 11.29 5.56 -35.56
C ASP A 185 9.97 4.82 -35.25
N GLU A 186 10.11 3.63 -34.67
CA GLU A 186 9.01 2.80 -34.19
C GLU A 186 8.23 3.52 -33.08
N LEU A 187 7.19 4.26 -33.45
CA LEU A 187 6.19 4.77 -32.50
C LEU A 187 5.69 3.60 -31.64
N THR A 188 5.85 3.72 -30.32
CA THR A 188 5.36 2.74 -29.34
C THR A 188 3.85 2.52 -29.50
N VAL A 189 3.36 1.32 -29.18
CA VAL A 189 1.93 0.95 -29.30
C VAL A 189 1.00 1.96 -28.60
N HIS A 190 1.43 2.54 -27.48
CA HIS A 190 0.69 3.59 -26.76
C HIS A 190 0.53 4.90 -27.55
N GLN A 191 1.56 5.34 -28.29
CA GLN A 191 1.50 6.56 -29.10
C GLN A 191 0.64 6.37 -30.37
N LYS A 192 0.64 5.17 -30.96
CA LYS A 192 -0.28 4.81 -32.05
C LYS A 192 -1.74 4.76 -31.58
N GLY A 193 -2.00 4.33 -30.35
CA GLY A 193 -3.32 4.32 -29.72
C GLY A 193 -3.90 5.73 -29.50
N LYS A 194 -3.13 6.67 -28.95
CA LYS A 194 -3.56 8.06 -28.73
C LYS A 194 -3.90 8.80 -30.04
N LYS A 195 -3.13 8.58 -31.12
CA LYS A 195 -3.45 9.15 -32.45
C LYS A 195 -4.80 8.68 -33.01
N ARG A 196 -5.24 7.46 -32.67
CA ARG A 196 -6.49 6.86 -33.17
C ARG A 196 -7.70 7.17 -32.26
N ASN A 197 -7.44 7.70 -31.07
CA ASN A 197 -8.41 7.86 -29.99
C ASN A 197 -8.31 9.26 -29.34
N ARG A 198 -8.33 10.30 -30.16
CA ARG A 198 -8.16 11.69 -29.68
C ARG A 198 -9.34 12.25 -28.87
N TYR A 199 -10.48 11.55 -28.84
CA TYR A 199 -11.71 12.03 -28.20
C TYR A 199 -12.29 11.05 -27.17
N GLY A 200 -11.55 10.01 -26.80
CA GLY A 200 -12.04 8.98 -25.87
C GLY A 200 -12.49 9.55 -24.53
N ASP A 201 -11.67 10.43 -23.95
CA ASP A 201 -11.98 11.13 -22.70
C ASP A 201 -13.28 11.96 -22.78
N LEU A 202 -13.53 12.63 -23.92
CA LEU A 202 -14.77 13.38 -24.14
C LEU A 202 -15.99 12.45 -24.28
N ILE A 203 -15.83 11.32 -24.98
CA ILE A 203 -16.90 10.32 -25.10
C ILE A 203 -17.28 9.80 -23.72
N MET A 204 -16.30 9.35 -22.93
CA MET A 204 -16.51 8.86 -21.56
C MET A 204 -17.20 9.91 -20.68
N TRP A 205 -16.79 11.18 -20.79
CA TRP A 205 -17.40 12.27 -20.04
C TRP A 205 -18.87 12.48 -20.40
N LEU A 206 -19.22 12.45 -21.69
CA LEU A 206 -20.60 12.58 -22.14
C LEU A 206 -21.47 11.39 -21.71
N GLU A 207 -20.92 10.18 -21.70
CA GLU A 207 -21.60 9.00 -21.12
C GLU A 207 -21.95 9.23 -19.64
N ALA A 208 -20.97 9.66 -18.84
CA ALA A 208 -21.15 9.92 -17.41
C ALA A 208 -22.22 10.98 -17.14
N LEU A 209 -22.21 12.08 -17.91
CA LEU A 209 -23.22 13.14 -17.79
C LEU A 209 -24.64 12.66 -18.15
N GLY A 210 -24.76 11.82 -19.18
CA GLY A 210 -26.03 11.21 -19.55
C GLY A 210 -26.63 10.38 -18.42
N ASP A 211 -25.83 9.49 -17.85
CA ASP A 211 -26.23 8.60 -16.76
C ASP A 211 -26.49 9.36 -15.45
N CYS A 212 -25.67 10.36 -15.09
CA CYS A 212 -25.93 11.22 -13.94
C CYS A 212 -27.29 11.92 -14.04
N ARG A 213 -27.65 12.42 -15.24
CA ARG A 213 -28.92 13.08 -15.47
C ARG A 213 -30.10 12.11 -15.33
N GLU A 214 -29.99 10.91 -15.90
CA GLU A 214 -31.03 9.89 -15.82
C GLU A 214 -31.22 9.37 -14.38
N ALA A 215 -30.11 9.21 -13.66
CA ALA A 215 -30.09 8.73 -12.28
C ALA A 215 -30.44 9.78 -11.23
N ASN A 216 -30.55 11.07 -11.61
CA ASN A 216 -30.61 12.19 -10.68
C ASN A 216 -29.47 12.14 -9.63
N ALA A 217 -28.25 11.87 -10.10
CA ALA A 217 -27.08 11.77 -9.23
C ALA A 217 -26.77 13.12 -8.57
N GLU A 218 -26.32 13.08 -7.32
CA GLU A 218 -25.84 14.24 -6.56
C GLU A 218 -24.32 14.35 -6.59
N HIS A 219 -23.62 13.21 -6.72
CA HIS A 219 -22.18 13.17 -6.79
C HIS A 219 -21.73 12.40 -8.03
N LEU A 220 -20.86 13.04 -8.82
CA LEU A 220 -20.18 12.42 -9.97
C LEU A 220 -18.73 12.16 -9.57
N LEU A 221 -18.32 10.89 -9.57
CA LEU A 221 -16.98 10.46 -9.24
C LEU A 221 -16.37 9.74 -10.45
N VAL A 222 -15.17 10.14 -10.86
CA VAL A 222 -14.40 9.44 -11.89
C VAL A 222 -13.17 8.83 -11.26
N LEU A 223 -13.03 7.51 -11.36
CA LEU A 223 -11.87 6.77 -10.87
C LEU A 223 -10.88 6.56 -12.01
N THR A 224 -9.65 7.07 -11.87
CA THR A 224 -8.60 6.97 -12.89
C THR A 224 -7.24 6.64 -12.26
N ARG A 225 -6.35 6.02 -13.03
CA ARG A 225 -4.93 5.91 -12.65
C ARG A 225 -4.14 7.16 -13.03
N ASP A 226 -4.57 7.88 -14.06
CA ASP A 226 -3.80 9.00 -14.60
C ASP A 226 -4.10 10.29 -13.84
N ASN A 227 -3.47 10.42 -12.68
CA ASN A 227 -3.51 11.63 -11.88
C ASN A 227 -2.71 12.79 -12.52
N SER A 228 -2.12 12.62 -13.70
CA SER A 228 -1.34 13.65 -14.39
C SER A 228 -2.04 14.28 -15.60
N LYS A 229 -3.27 13.82 -15.91
CA LYS A 229 -4.13 14.38 -16.95
C LYS A 229 -4.48 15.84 -16.64
N LYS A 230 -3.70 16.77 -17.22
CA LYS A 230 -3.84 18.22 -17.02
C LYS A 230 -5.21 18.76 -17.45
N ASP A 231 -5.93 18.03 -18.29
CA ASP A 231 -7.26 18.32 -18.80
C ASP A 231 -8.39 17.68 -17.98
N TRP A 232 -8.07 16.98 -16.90
CA TRP A 232 -9.05 16.45 -15.95
C TRP A 232 -8.86 17.03 -14.54
N VAL A 233 -7.61 17.06 -14.10
CA VAL A 233 -7.28 17.31 -12.70
C VAL A 233 -6.35 18.50 -12.51
N TYR A 234 -6.63 19.25 -11.46
CA TYR A 234 -5.71 20.16 -10.81
C TYR A 234 -5.18 19.51 -9.54
N LYS A 235 -3.86 19.56 -9.36
CA LYS A 235 -3.19 19.14 -8.13
C LYS A 235 -2.72 20.39 -7.40
N PRO A 236 -3.38 20.79 -6.30
CA PRO A 236 -2.85 21.88 -5.48
C PRO A 236 -1.54 21.43 -4.83
N ASP A 237 -0.59 22.35 -4.61
CA ASP A 237 0.65 22.02 -3.89
C ASP A 237 0.41 21.83 -2.38
N ARG A 238 -0.64 22.48 -1.84
CA ARG A 238 -1.03 22.40 -0.44
C ARG A 238 -2.53 22.23 -0.28
N VAL A 239 -2.94 21.48 0.73
CA VAL A 239 -4.33 21.19 1.08
C VAL A 239 -4.55 21.54 2.54
N ALA A 240 -5.73 22.07 2.87
CA ALA A 240 -6.09 22.31 4.27
C ALA A 240 -6.54 21.00 4.91
N THR A 241 -6.04 20.71 6.11
CA THR A 241 -6.59 19.66 6.98
C THR A 241 -7.92 20.10 7.58
N ASP A 242 -8.62 19.20 8.27
CA ASP A 242 -9.88 19.49 8.95
C ASP A 242 -9.72 20.62 10.00
N ASP A 243 -8.53 20.75 10.59
CA ASP A 243 -8.18 21.83 11.52
C ASP A 243 -7.81 23.15 10.83
N GLY A 244 -7.93 23.21 9.50
CA GLY A 244 -7.59 24.38 8.68
C GLY A 244 -6.09 24.58 8.43
N THR A 245 -5.23 23.63 8.84
CA THR A 245 -3.78 23.74 8.65
C THR A 245 -3.40 23.33 7.23
N ALA A 246 -2.66 24.18 6.53
CA ALA A 246 -2.20 23.87 5.18
C ALA A 246 -1.01 22.89 5.20
N VAL A 247 -1.23 21.66 4.75
CA VAL A 247 -0.20 20.63 4.59
C VAL A 247 0.17 20.46 3.11
N GLU A 248 1.37 19.95 2.84
CA GLU A 248 1.84 19.66 1.48
C GLU A 248 1.00 18.54 0.87
N ASN A 249 0.40 18.79 -0.29
CA ASN A 249 -0.32 17.77 -1.05
C ASN A 249 0.71 17.02 -1.89
N ARG A 250 1.25 15.93 -1.35
CA ARG A 250 2.25 15.06 -2.01
C ARG A 250 1.67 14.25 -3.18
N GLY A 251 0.74 14.84 -3.92
CA GLY A 251 0.14 14.29 -5.13
C GLY A 251 -1.05 13.36 -4.92
N LEU A 252 -1.46 13.12 -3.67
CA LEU A 252 -2.59 12.24 -3.32
C LEU A 252 -3.95 12.86 -3.67
N ILE A 253 -4.14 14.15 -3.35
CA ILE A 253 -5.42 14.83 -3.55
C ILE A 253 -5.44 15.48 -4.94
N THR A 254 -6.46 15.13 -5.72
CA THR A 254 -6.79 15.74 -7.02
C THR A 254 -8.13 16.44 -6.97
N LEU A 255 -8.22 17.61 -7.60
CA LEU A 255 -9.47 18.36 -7.78
C LEU A 255 -9.86 18.35 -9.26
N PRO A 256 -11.15 18.22 -9.62
CA PRO A 256 -11.56 18.37 -11.01
C PRO A 256 -11.28 19.79 -11.49
N LEU A 257 -11.03 19.95 -12.79
CA LEU A 257 -10.99 21.29 -13.37
C LEU A 257 -12.35 22.01 -13.21
N PRO A 258 -12.38 23.33 -12.93
CA PRO A 258 -13.62 24.07 -12.73
C PRO A 258 -14.60 23.97 -13.91
N LEU A 259 -14.09 23.89 -15.14
CA LEU A 259 -14.93 23.76 -16.35
C LEU A 259 -15.68 22.42 -16.39
N LEU A 260 -15.08 21.32 -15.90
CA LEU A 260 -15.77 20.03 -15.79
C LEU A 260 -16.88 20.10 -14.74
N ALA A 261 -16.59 20.68 -13.58
CA ALA A 261 -17.59 20.85 -12.53
C ALA A 261 -18.76 21.72 -13.00
N GLN A 262 -18.47 22.84 -13.70
CA GLN A 262 -19.48 23.73 -14.24
C GLN A 262 -20.33 23.05 -15.33
N GLU A 263 -19.72 22.29 -16.24
CA GLU A 263 -20.46 21.55 -17.27
C GLU A 263 -21.37 20.50 -16.66
N ALA A 264 -20.89 19.76 -15.66
CA ALA A 264 -21.68 18.78 -14.94
C ALA A 264 -22.90 19.41 -14.26
N GLN A 265 -22.70 20.50 -13.50
CA GLN A 265 -23.80 21.22 -12.85
C GLN A 265 -24.81 21.79 -13.86
N ARG A 266 -24.34 22.29 -15.01
CA ARG A 266 -25.20 22.85 -16.05
C ARG A 266 -26.06 21.78 -16.74
N ARG A 267 -25.48 20.61 -17.03
CA ARG A 267 -26.17 19.51 -17.73
C ARG A 267 -26.98 18.62 -16.78
N CYS A 268 -26.58 18.55 -15.53
CA CYS A 268 -27.16 17.73 -14.48
C CYS A 268 -27.40 18.62 -13.22
N PRO A 269 -28.53 19.34 -13.14
CA PRO A 269 -28.77 20.29 -12.04
C PRO A 269 -28.79 19.67 -10.63
N THR A 270 -28.95 18.35 -10.53
CA THR A 270 -28.89 17.61 -9.26
C THR A 270 -27.48 17.38 -8.77
N VAL A 271 -26.47 17.44 -9.65
CA VAL A 271 -25.07 17.20 -9.30
C VAL A 271 -24.55 18.38 -8.48
N GLN A 272 -24.21 18.11 -7.23
CA GLN A 272 -23.68 19.09 -6.28
C GLN A 272 -22.15 19.10 -6.31
N SER A 273 -21.53 17.94 -6.50
CA SER A 273 -20.07 17.81 -6.50
C SER A 273 -19.56 16.88 -7.59
N VAL A 274 -18.41 17.24 -8.16
CA VAL A 274 -17.63 16.41 -9.08
C VAL A 274 -16.31 16.05 -8.39
N HIS A 275 -15.88 14.80 -8.53
CA HIS A 275 -14.61 14.32 -8.01
C HIS A 275 -13.88 13.49 -9.07
N VAL A 276 -12.57 13.67 -9.16
CA VAL A 276 -11.69 12.76 -9.91
C VAL A 276 -10.75 12.15 -8.89
N LEU A 277 -10.84 10.84 -8.71
CA LEU A 277 -10.11 10.08 -7.73
C LEU A 277 -8.99 9.31 -8.42
N SER A 278 -7.78 9.42 -7.88
CA SER A 278 -6.72 8.48 -8.21
C SER A 278 -7.03 7.11 -7.62
N LEU A 279 -6.50 6.05 -8.23
CA LEU A 279 -6.64 4.70 -7.71
C LEU A 279 -6.00 4.55 -6.32
N GLU A 280 -4.92 5.29 -6.06
CA GLU A 280 -4.26 5.36 -4.76
C GLU A 280 -5.17 6.00 -3.71
N MET A 281 -5.78 7.15 -4.01
CA MET A 281 -6.70 7.84 -3.11
C MET A 281 -7.96 7.01 -2.84
N PHE A 282 -8.51 6.36 -3.86
CA PHE A 282 -9.62 5.44 -3.69
C PHE A 282 -9.26 4.31 -2.73
N THR A 283 -8.09 3.67 -2.92
CA THR A 283 -7.61 2.58 -2.08
C THR A 283 -7.44 3.02 -0.62
N GLN A 284 -6.89 4.21 -0.39
CA GLN A 284 -6.79 4.80 0.96
C GLN A 284 -8.17 4.99 1.58
N ILE A 285 -9.11 5.61 0.87
CA ILE A 285 -10.46 5.89 1.39
C ILE A 285 -11.22 4.60 1.69
N VAL A 286 -11.22 3.61 0.79
CA VAL A 286 -11.95 2.36 1.05
C VAL A 286 -11.35 1.59 2.22
N ARG A 287 -10.04 1.69 2.44
CA ARG A 287 -9.40 1.11 3.62
C ARG A 287 -9.81 1.83 4.90
N THR A 288 -9.60 3.14 4.97
CA THR A 288 -9.74 3.90 6.23
C THR A 288 -11.20 4.19 6.58
N ALA A 289 -12.02 4.55 5.60
CA ALA A 289 -13.40 4.97 5.83
C ALA A 289 -14.43 3.85 5.67
N PHE A 290 -14.06 2.74 5.01
CA PHE A 290 -14.95 1.61 4.73
C PHE A 290 -14.40 0.26 5.21
N GLY A 291 -13.22 0.22 5.85
CA GLY A 291 -12.64 -1.01 6.41
C GLY A 291 -12.27 -2.07 5.36
N ALA A 292 -12.15 -1.70 4.09
CA ALA A 292 -11.87 -2.64 3.02
C ALA A 292 -10.46 -3.24 3.17
N ARG A 293 -10.35 -4.55 2.93
CA ARG A 293 -9.07 -5.26 2.93
C ARG A 293 -8.41 -5.10 1.56
N VAL A 294 -7.54 -4.11 1.44
CA VAL A 294 -6.89 -3.72 0.18
C VAL A 294 -5.35 -3.72 0.27
N ALA A 295 -4.78 -4.62 1.07
CA ALA A 295 -3.35 -4.65 1.33
C ALA A 295 -2.53 -5.08 0.10
N ASN A 296 -3.01 -6.08 -0.67
CA ASN A 296 -2.35 -6.48 -1.91
C ASN A 296 -2.53 -5.44 -3.02
N LEU A 297 -3.68 -4.76 -3.06
CA LEU A 297 -3.90 -3.63 -3.95
C LEU A 297 -2.95 -2.48 -3.61
N ALA A 298 -2.86 -2.09 -2.34
CA ALA A 298 -1.91 -1.08 -1.87
C ALA A 298 -0.48 -1.39 -2.28
N ARG A 299 -0.04 -2.64 -2.05
CA ARG A 299 1.27 -3.15 -2.48
C ARG A 299 1.47 -3.05 -4.00
N ALA A 300 0.44 -3.33 -4.80
CA ALA A 300 0.51 -3.27 -6.26
C ALA A 300 0.52 -1.83 -6.82
N LEU A 301 0.12 -0.84 -6.02
CA LEU A 301 0.08 0.58 -6.40
C LEU A 301 1.33 1.36 -5.98
N GLN A 302 2.09 0.85 -5.02
CA GLN A 302 3.38 1.42 -4.65
C GLN A 302 4.35 1.32 -5.83
N THR A 303 4.50 2.42 -6.56
CA THR A 303 5.48 2.51 -7.64
C THR A 303 6.75 3.13 -7.10
N SER A 304 7.85 2.38 -7.14
CA SER A 304 9.18 2.91 -6.87
C SER A 304 9.48 3.98 -7.92
N ARG A 305 9.39 5.26 -7.56
CA ARG A 305 10.01 6.30 -8.38
C ARG A 305 11.53 6.08 -8.26
N PRO A 306 12.29 6.03 -9.37
CA PRO A 306 13.72 6.23 -9.26
C PRO A 306 13.93 7.60 -8.62
N ALA A 307 14.64 7.63 -7.49
CA ALA A 307 14.90 8.83 -6.71
C ALA A 307 15.31 9.98 -7.64
N ARG A 308 14.38 10.90 -7.90
CA ARG A 308 14.71 12.12 -8.64
C ARG A 308 15.50 13.01 -7.68
N GLY A 309 16.82 13.00 -7.83
CA GLY A 309 17.66 14.06 -7.29
C GLY A 309 18.52 13.73 -6.06
N ALA A 310 18.90 12.47 -5.83
CA ALA A 310 20.01 12.16 -4.90
C ALA A 310 21.40 12.24 -5.58
N GLY A 311 21.49 12.90 -6.74
CA GLY A 311 22.75 13.26 -7.37
C GLY A 311 23.17 14.65 -6.89
N GLN A 312 24.24 14.70 -6.08
CA GLN A 312 24.88 15.89 -5.48
C GLN A 312 24.37 16.34 -4.11
N ARG A 313 24.75 15.60 -3.05
CA ARG A 313 25.10 16.08 -1.69
C ARG A 313 25.26 14.84 -0.80
N ALA A 314 26.35 14.56 -0.09
CA ALA A 314 27.56 15.31 0.16
C ALA A 314 28.72 14.31 0.29
N GLU A 315 29.79 14.52 -0.45
CA GLU A 315 31.13 14.12 0.01
C GLU A 315 31.45 15.00 1.22
N ARG A 316 31.00 14.60 2.40
CA ARG A 316 31.57 15.07 3.66
C ARG A 316 32.62 14.08 4.06
N SER A 317 33.84 14.60 4.15
CA SER A 317 35.08 13.97 4.55
C SER A 317 34.87 12.90 5.62
N ALA A 318 35.21 11.66 5.26
CA ALA A 318 35.39 10.55 6.19
C ALA A 318 36.70 10.74 6.98
N GLU A 319 36.75 11.77 7.82
CA GLU A 319 37.75 11.93 8.88
C GLU A 319 37.06 12.50 10.12
N GLY A 320 36.15 11.69 10.67
CA GLY A 320 35.60 11.86 12.00
C GLY A 320 35.62 10.50 12.66
N THR A 321 36.65 10.24 13.47
CA THR A 321 36.67 9.09 14.39
C THR A 321 35.34 9.07 15.16
N PRO A 322 34.66 7.91 15.31
CA PRO A 322 33.44 7.82 16.10
C PRO A 322 33.74 8.42 17.48
N GLN A 323 33.00 9.45 17.87
CA GLN A 323 32.93 9.83 19.28
C GLN A 323 32.17 8.71 19.98
N ASP A 324 32.91 7.70 20.41
CA ASP A 324 32.49 6.83 21.50
C ASP A 324 32.10 7.72 22.69
N GLY A 325 30.88 7.52 23.21
CA GLY A 325 30.62 7.80 24.62
C GLY A 325 29.63 8.89 25.01
N GLN A 326 28.48 8.99 24.34
CA GLN A 326 27.25 9.10 25.15
C GLN A 326 26.44 7.84 24.88
N ALA A 327 26.47 6.92 25.86
CA ALA A 327 25.55 5.79 25.86
C ALA A 327 24.13 6.37 25.78
N THR A 328 23.50 6.28 24.60
CA THR A 328 22.09 6.57 24.43
C THR A 328 21.33 5.61 25.32
N ASP A 329 20.92 6.09 26.49
CA ASP A 329 20.18 5.30 27.46
C ASP A 329 18.87 4.85 26.82
N VAL A 330 18.64 3.54 26.83
CA VAL A 330 17.40 2.95 26.32
C VAL A 330 16.40 3.00 27.46
N SER A 331 15.48 3.96 27.37
CA SER A 331 14.43 4.20 28.34
C SER A 331 13.11 4.45 27.62
N PHE A 332 12.01 4.26 28.34
CA PHE A 332 10.67 4.57 27.84
C PHE A 332 9.84 5.20 28.95
N GLY A 333 9.08 6.24 28.61
CA GLY A 333 8.06 6.83 29.48
C GLY A 333 6.88 7.35 28.67
N SER A 334 5.75 7.59 29.32
CA SER A 334 4.53 8.11 28.66
C SER A 334 4.75 9.42 27.90
N GLN A 335 5.69 10.26 28.37
CA GLN A 335 6.09 11.48 27.66
C GLN A 335 6.66 11.22 26.25
N ASP A 336 7.20 10.03 25.98
CA ASP A 336 7.69 9.64 24.65
C ASP A 336 6.53 9.43 23.66
N MET A 337 5.30 9.18 24.15
CA MET A 337 4.10 9.03 23.31
C MET A 337 3.55 10.36 22.79
N ILE A 338 3.80 11.45 23.51
CA ILE A 338 3.34 12.80 23.17
C ILE A 338 4.50 13.75 22.88
N TYR A 339 5.68 13.20 22.60
CA TYR A 339 6.87 14.02 22.35
C TYR A 339 6.64 14.93 21.14
N GLU A 340 6.76 16.23 21.38
CA GLU A 340 6.80 17.26 20.34
C GLU A 340 8.16 17.96 20.40
N PRO A 341 8.94 17.97 19.29
CA PRO A 341 10.23 18.62 19.28
C PRO A 341 10.08 20.13 19.47
N GLY A 342 11.04 20.74 20.16
CA GLY A 342 11.14 22.20 20.21
C GLY A 342 11.34 22.81 18.81
N PRO A 343 11.11 24.12 18.61
CA PRO A 343 11.19 24.75 17.29
C PRO A 343 12.52 24.54 16.55
N GLU A 344 13.64 24.49 17.29
CA GLU A 344 14.97 24.26 16.74
C GLU A 344 15.18 22.79 16.32
N GLU A 345 14.73 21.83 17.13
CA GLU A 345 14.75 20.40 16.76
C GLU A 345 13.83 20.12 15.58
N ALA A 346 12.61 20.69 15.59
CA ALA A 346 11.62 20.51 14.55
C ALA A 346 12.10 20.94 13.15
N ALA A 347 13.11 21.82 13.09
CA ALA A 347 13.77 22.30 11.88
C ALA A 347 14.84 21.34 11.33
N ARG A 348 15.28 20.32 12.09
CA ARG A 348 16.20 19.29 11.61
C ARG A 348 15.54 18.43 10.54
N GLU A 349 16.32 18.00 9.55
CA GLU A 349 15.82 17.21 8.41
C GLU A 349 15.15 15.90 8.84
N VAL A 350 15.69 15.25 9.87
CA VAL A 350 15.14 14.00 10.45
C VAL A 350 13.70 14.16 10.91
N TRP A 351 13.34 15.28 11.54
CA TRP A 351 11.95 15.56 11.94
C TRP A 351 11.03 15.82 10.76
N GLY A 352 11.56 16.38 9.67
CA GLY A 352 10.83 16.47 8.41
C GLY A 352 10.46 15.09 7.87
N ALA A 353 11.37 14.14 7.96
CA ALA A 353 11.14 12.77 7.52
C ALA A 353 10.28 11.95 8.50
N ILE A 354 10.46 12.11 9.82
CA ILE A 354 9.58 11.53 10.85
C ILE A 354 8.13 11.98 10.64
N ARG A 355 7.90 13.28 10.43
CA ARG A 355 6.56 13.79 10.07
C ARG A 355 6.05 13.15 8.79
N GLY A 356 6.92 12.94 7.80
CA GLY A 356 6.58 12.26 6.55
C GLY A 356 6.09 10.83 6.72
N LEU A 357 6.55 10.09 7.74
CA LEU A 357 6.01 8.76 8.08
C LEU A 357 4.57 8.84 8.64
N ARG A 358 4.18 9.97 9.24
CA ARG A 358 2.85 10.16 9.83
C ARG A 358 1.84 10.84 8.92
N VAL A 359 2.27 11.25 7.71
CA VAL A 359 1.36 11.84 6.72
C VAL A 359 0.58 10.72 6.02
N GLU A 360 -0.67 10.97 5.70
CA GLU A 360 -1.48 10.03 4.93
C GLU A 360 -0.90 9.78 3.52
N GLY A 361 -0.80 8.51 3.17
CA GLY A 361 -0.46 8.06 1.82
C GLY A 361 0.91 7.40 1.73
N TRP A 362 0.92 6.16 1.26
CA TRP A 362 2.13 5.32 1.24
C TRP A 362 3.28 5.89 0.42
N ASP A 363 3.04 6.72 -0.61
CA ASP A 363 4.12 7.29 -1.41
C ASP A 363 4.97 8.26 -0.57
N ALA A 364 4.28 9.14 0.18
CA ALA A 364 4.90 10.09 1.09
C ALA A 364 5.66 9.38 2.22
N GLN A 365 5.07 8.30 2.74
CA GLN A 365 5.65 7.47 3.80
C GLN A 365 6.87 6.69 3.30
N ASN A 366 6.82 6.14 2.08
CA ASN A 366 7.94 5.44 1.45
C ASN A 366 9.11 6.39 1.17
N ASP A 367 8.84 7.58 0.64
CA ASP A 367 9.88 8.62 0.42
C ASP A 367 10.51 9.04 1.76
N ALA A 368 9.72 9.19 2.81
CA ALA A 368 10.20 9.49 4.16
C ALA A 368 11.06 8.38 4.73
N ALA A 369 10.66 7.11 4.58
CA ALA A 369 11.45 5.97 5.03
C ALA A 369 12.82 5.91 4.34
N MET A 370 12.86 6.14 3.02
CA MET A 370 14.11 6.22 2.26
C MET A 370 15.01 7.38 2.72
N ALA A 371 14.42 8.54 3.04
CA ALA A 371 15.17 9.69 3.54
C ALA A 371 15.74 9.46 4.96
N LEU A 372 15.06 8.69 5.80
CA LEU A 372 15.49 8.42 7.18
C LEU A 372 16.69 7.48 7.26
N LEU A 373 16.81 6.51 6.35
CA LEU A 373 17.87 5.49 6.41
C LEU A 373 19.28 6.05 6.67
N PRO A 374 19.79 7.05 5.93
CA PRO A 374 21.11 7.62 6.21
C PRO A 374 21.18 8.46 7.49
N MET A 375 20.04 8.92 8.03
CA MET A 375 19.96 9.80 9.20
C MET A 375 19.92 9.03 10.53
N VAL A 376 19.57 7.73 10.51
CA VAL A 376 19.40 6.90 11.72
C VAL A 376 20.66 6.86 12.58
N ARG A 377 21.85 6.87 11.98
CA ARG A 377 23.12 6.78 12.72
C ARG A 377 23.35 7.98 13.64
N ASP A 378 22.91 9.16 13.24
CA ASP A 378 23.14 10.43 13.95
C ASP A 378 21.89 10.94 14.69
N ALA A 379 20.82 10.14 14.72
CA ALA A 379 19.56 10.50 15.37
C ALA A 379 19.66 10.38 16.90
N THR A 380 18.98 11.26 17.61
CA THR A 380 18.87 11.22 19.08
C THR A 380 17.99 10.06 19.54
N SER A 381 18.03 9.72 20.84
CA SER A 381 17.15 8.68 21.40
C SER A 381 15.66 8.97 21.13
N ASP A 382 15.22 10.21 21.33
CA ASP A 382 13.83 10.62 21.09
C ASP A 382 13.47 10.53 19.60
N GLU A 383 14.36 10.95 18.70
CA GLU A 383 14.18 10.81 17.26
C GLU A 383 14.05 9.34 16.85
N LEU A 384 14.90 8.46 17.38
CA LEU A 384 14.86 7.02 17.10
C LEU A 384 13.55 6.37 17.58
N LYS A 385 13.06 6.73 18.77
CA LYS A 385 11.75 6.29 19.25
C LYS A 385 10.63 6.79 18.33
N GLN A 386 10.64 8.05 17.92
CA GLN A 386 9.61 8.57 17.02
C GLN A 386 9.70 7.98 15.60
N ILE A 387 10.91 7.63 15.12
CA ILE A 387 11.10 6.84 13.89
C ILE A 387 10.43 5.48 14.03
N GLY A 388 10.69 4.76 15.13
CA GLY A 388 10.07 3.45 15.40
C GLY A 388 8.55 3.50 15.42
N ARG A 389 7.97 4.52 16.07
CA ARG A 389 6.52 4.74 16.06
C ARG A 389 5.98 5.04 14.66
N GLY A 390 6.62 5.96 13.95
CA GLY A 390 6.24 6.31 12.58
C GLY A 390 6.31 5.12 11.61
N ILE A 391 7.26 4.22 11.81
CA ILE A 391 7.40 2.98 11.03
C ILE A 391 6.15 2.10 11.17
N VAL A 392 5.72 1.82 12.40
CA VAL A 392 4.56 0.95 12.66
C VAL A 392 3.28 1.59 12.13
N SER A 393 3.07 2.87 12.43
CA SER A 393 1.90 3.62 11.94
C SER A 393 1.80 3.61 10.40
N ALA A 394 2.90 3.91 9.70
CA ALA A 394 2.94 3.90 8.25
C ALA A 394 2.81 2.48 7.64
N ALA A 395 3.38 1.47 8.30
CA ALA A 395 3.27 0.07 7.88
C ALA A 395 1.82 -0.45 8.02
N ASP A 396 1.11 -0.06 9.07
CA ASP A 396 -0.33 -0.32 9.26
C ASP A 396 -1.18 0.40 8.20
N GLU A 397 -0.69 1.55 7.71
CA GLU A 397 -1.16 2.21 6.50
C GLU A 397 -0.67 1.57 5.19
N GLY A 398 -0.12 0.36 5.24
CA GLY A 398 0.24 -0.45 4.09
C GLY A 398 1.46 0.03 3.32
N ALA A 399 2.22 1.02 3.80
CA ALA A 399 3.46 1.44 3.19
C ALA A 399 4.56 0.38 3.40
N ILE A 400 5.28 0.02 2.33
CA ILE A 400 6.31 -1.02 2.36
C ILE A 400 7.67 -0.46 2.76
N GLY A 401 8.01 0.75 2.33
CA GLY A 401 9.27 1.40 2.66
C GLY A 401 9.56 1.47 4.17
N PRO A 402 8.57 1.78 5.03
CA PRO A 402 8.72 1.70 6.48
C PRO A 402 9.07 0.31 7.00
N ILE A 403 8.50 -0.76 6.42
CA ILE A 403 8.82 -2.16 6.77
C ILE A 403 10.27 -2.47 6.39
N ASP A 404 10.69 -2.10 5.18
CA ASP A 404 12.07 -2.28 4.70
C ASP A 404 13.06 -1.49 5.57
N LEU A 405 12.71 -0.27 5.98
CA LEU A 405 13.51 0.54 6.89
C LEU A 405 13.65 -0.14 8.26
N ALA A 406 12.55 -0.66 8.83
CA ALA A 406 12.57 -1.36 10.11
C ALA A 406 13.54 -2.55 10.06
N GLN A 407 13.43 -3.37 9.01
CA GLN A 407 14.29 -4.53 8.81
C GLN A 407 15.76 -4.11 8.67
N GLN A 408 16.05 -3.12 7.82
CA GLN A 408 17.41 -2.62 7.64
C GLN A 408 18.02 -2.08 8.93
N ILE A 409 17.26 -1.37 9.76
CA ILE A 409 17.76 -0.86 11.05
C ILE A 409 18.05 -2.03 12.01
N ILE A 410 17.08 -2.93 12.19
CA ILE A 410 17.14 -3.97 13.22
C ILE A 410 18.17 -5.06 12.87
N GLU A 411 18.31 -5.41 11.59
CA GLU A 411 19.27 -6.40 11.12
C GLU A 411 20.67 -5.81 10.84
N SER A 412 20.83 -4.48 10.88
CA SER A 412 22.12 -3.84 10.60
C SER A 412 23.15 -4.12 11.70
N THR A 413 24.29 -4.67 11.27
CA THR A 413 25.51 -4.81 12.09
C THR A 413 26.29 -3.50 12.21
N ASP A 414 26.02 -2.51 11.36
CA ASP A 414 26.72 -1.23 11.30
C ASP A 414 26.14 -0.16 12.23
N LEU A 415 24.98 -0.42 12.83
CA LEU A 415 24.33 0.43 13.82
C LEU A 415 24.68 -0.01 15.24
N SER A 416 24.63 0.92 16.19
CA SER A 416 24.83 0.59 17.60
C SER A 416 23.63 -0.20 18.16
N ALA A 417 23.88 -1.03 19.17
CA ALA A 417 22.80 -1.74 19.88
C ALA A 417 21.75 -0.77 20.45
N ALA A 418 22.21 0.36 21.01
CA ALA A 418 21.32 1.39 21.54
C ALA A 418 20.47 2.07 20.45
N THR A 419 21.02 2.25 19.24
CA THR A 419 20.27 2.77 18.09
C THR A 419 19.13 1.84 17.73
N ARG A 420 19.42 0.54 17.54
CA ARG A 420 18.41 -0.49 17.26
C ARG A 420 17.37 -0.57 18.37
N ALA A 421 17.81 -0.59 19.62
CA ALA A 421 16.94 -0.71 20.78
C ALA A 421 15.97 0.49 20.90
N ASN A 422 16.40 1.73 20.68
CA ASN A 422 15.49 2.89 20.76
C ASN A 422 14.45 2.90 19.63
N VAL A 423 14.79 2.42 18.42
CA VAL A 423 13.79 2.23 17.36
C VAL A 423 12.78 1.15 17.76
N ILE A 424 13.23 0.03 18.33
CA ILE A 424 12.35 -1.03 18.83
C ILE A 424 11.46 -0.55 19.97
N VAL A 425 11.95 0.30 20.89
CA VAL A 425 11.11 0.94 21.92
C VAL A 425 9.94 1.69 21.27
N GLY A 426 10.23 2.50 20.25
CA GLY A 426 9.20 3.21 19.50
C GLY A 426 8.20 2.28 18.83
N MET A 427 8.67 1.22 18.18
CA MET A 427 7.80 0.23 17.53
C MET A 427 6.90 -0.49 18.53
N LEU A 428 7.46 -0.98 19.64
CA LEU A 428 6.70 -1.64 20.71
C LEU A 428 5.67 -0.71 21.34
N ALA A 429 6.03 0.56 21.55
CA ALA A 429 5.14 1.55 22.13
C ALA A 429 3.94 1.82 21.21
N GLU A 430 4.16 2.03 19.90
CA GLU A 430 3.08 2.20 18.94
C GLU A 430 2.22 0.95 18.79
N THR A 431 2.82 -0.24 18.89
CA THR A 431 2.08 -1.50 18.77
C THR A 431 1.21 -1.80 19.99
N TYR A 432 1.65 -1.52 21.22
CA TYR A 432 1.00 -2.04 22.44
C TYR A 432 0.44 -0.98 23.38
N LEU A 433 0.74 0.30 23.17
CA LEU A 433 0.34 1.38 24.07
C LEU A 433 -0.51 2.40 23.31
N ASP A 434 -1.38 3.11 24.03
CA ASP A 434 -2.12 4.24 23.49
C ASP A 434 -1.30 5.55 23.56
N GLU A 435 -1.91 6.65 23.12
CA GLU A 435 -1.30 7.99 23.14
C GLU A 435 -0.89 8.48 24.55
N ASN A 436 -1.44 7.91 25.61
CA ASN A 436 -1.09 8.23 27.00
C ASN A 436 0.00 7.31 27.57
N GLY A 437 0.45 6.32 26.78
CA GLY A 437 1.38 5.28 27.22
C GLY A 437 0.70 4.19 28.06
N GLU A 438 -0.62 4.12 28.07
CA GLU A 438 -1.37 3.06 28.74
C GLU A 438 -1.50 1.84 27.82
N PRO A 439 -1.54 0.60 28.36
CA PRO A 439 -1.71 -0.57 27.54
C PRO A 439 -3.01 -0.56 26.72
N SER A 440 -2.90 -0.84 25.42
CA SER A 440 -4.00 -0.79 24.47
C SER A 440 -4.17 -2.12 23.72
N LYS A 441 -5.25 -2.24 22.92
CA LYS A 441 -5.39 -3.37 22.01
C LYS A 441 -4.32 -3.22 20.92
N PRO A 442 -3.45 -4.21 20.69
CA PRO A 442 -2.32 -4.00 19.84
C PRO A 442 -2.67 -3.96 18.35
N SER A 443 -1.87 -3.23 17.58
CA SER A 443 -1.95 -3.16 16.12
C SER A 443 -0.56 -3.20 15.50
N ALA A 444 -0.35 -4.15 14.59
CA ALA A 444 0.80 -4.18 13.70
C ALA A 444 0.53 -5.12 12.51
N VAL A 445 1.08 -4.78 11.34
CA VAL A 445 1.14 -5.72 10.20
C VAL A 445 2.03 -6.92 10.52
N PRO A 446 1.76 -8.10 9.91
CA PRO A 446 2.49 -9.34 10.20
C PRO A 446 4.01 -9.22 10.06
N GLU A 447 4.51 -8.45 9.11
CA GLU A 447 5.94 -8.21 8.89
C GLU A 447 6.60 -7.55 10.11
N ILE A 448 5.97 -6.52 10.67
CA ILE A 448 6.42 -5.85 11.90
C ILE A 448 6.29 -6.78 13.11
N THR A 449 5.16 -7.49 13.23
CA THR A 449 4.95 -8.48 14.31
C THR A 449 6.04 -9.54 14.32
N ASN A 450 6.35 -10.13 13.16
CA ASN A 450 7.38 -11.16 13.04
C ASN A 450 8.76 -10.59 13.42
N LEU A 451 9.07 -9.37 12.99
CA LEU A 451 10.33 -8.71 13.33
C LEU A 451 10.45 -8.48 14.85
N LEU A 452 9.40 -7.97 15.49
CA LEU A 452 9.37 -7.75 16.94
C LEU A 452 9.52 -9.06 17.73
N PHE A 453 8.91 -10.16 17.29
CA PHE A 453 9.06 -11.46 17.97
C PHE A 453 10.42 -12.11 17.72
N ALA A 454 10.95 -12.02 16.50
CA ALA A 454 12.25 -12.61 16.14
C ALA A 454 13.41 -12.02 16.96
N HIS A 455 13.37 -10.72 17.22
CA HIS A 455 14.46 -10.00 17.89
C HIS A 455 14.24 -9.79 19.39
N ALA A 456 13.21 -10.38 20.00
CA ALA A 456 12.89 -10.20 21.43
C ALA A 456 13.96 -10.75 22.39
N LYS A 457 14.78 -11.69 21.92
CA LYS A 457 15.77 -12.39 22.74
C LYS A 457 17.20 -11.92 22.51
N ASP A 458 17.42 -11.12 21.47
CA ASP A 458 18.75 -10.66 21.11
C ASP A 458 19.34 -9.82 22.24
N THR A 459 20.62 -10.05 22.54
CA THR A 459 21.29 -9.39 23.66
C THR A 459 21.28 -7.87 23.50
N ASP A 460 21.38 -7.40 22.26
CA ASP A 460 21.51 -5.99 21.90
C ASP A 460 20.20 -5.21 22.01
N THR A 461 19.06 -5.87 21.84
CA THR A 461 17.73 -5.25 21.79
C THR A 461 16.90 -5.54 23.04
N ARG A 462 17.32 -6.50 23.87
CA ARG A 462 16.60 -6.96 25.08
C ARG A 462 16.14 -5.82 25.99
N GLN A 463 16.96 -4.78 26.14
CA GLN A 463 16.62 -3.63 26.99
C GLN A 463 15.34 -2.92 26.50
N ALA A 464 15.11 -2.82 25.19
CA ALA A 464 13.90 -2.21 24.62
C ALA A 464 12.63 -2.94 25.08
N TYR A 465 12.66 -4.26 25.08
CA TYR A 465 11.55 -5.10 25.53
C TYR A 465 11.35 -5.02 27.05
N GLN A 466 12.44 -4.90 27.82
CA GLN A 466 12.35 -4.74 29.27
C GLN A 466 11.67 -3.42 29.66
N VAL A 467 12.08 -2.31 29.06
CA VAL A 467 11.55 -0.98 29.40
C VAL A 467 10.15 -0.72 28.84
N THR A 468 9.72 -1.49 27.84
CA THR A 468 8.40 -1.31 27.19
C THR A 468 7.43 -2.44 27.55
N VAL A 469 7.74 -3.68 27.17
CA VAL A 469 6.83 -4.83 27.33
C VAL A 469 6.80 -5.31 28.77
N GLU A 470 7.95 -5.60 29.39
CA GLU A 470 7.95 -6.14 30.76
C GLU A 470 7.56 -5.08 31.79
N ALA A 471 7.96 -3.83 31.61
CA ALA A 471 7.58 -2.74 32.51
C ALA A 471 6.08 -2.41 32.45
N SER A 472 5.50 -2.31 31.24
CA SER A 472 4.13 -1.82 31.07
C SER A 472 3.08 -2.94 30.97
N LEU A 473 3.43 -4.10 30.40
CA LEU A 473 2.45 -5.14 30.05
C LEU A 473 2.49 -6.36 30.99
N ALA A 474 3.58 -6.59 31.74
CA ALA A 474 3.68 -7.76 32.62
C ALA A 474 2.51 -7.92 33.61
N PRO A 475 1.98 -6.85 34.26
CA PRO A 475 0.85 -6.98 35.18
C PRO A 475 -0.44 -7.50 34.55
N ILE A 476 -0.58 -7.32 33.23
CA ILE A 476 -1.79 -7.62 32.46
C ILE A 476 -1.51 -8.60 31.31
N ARG A 477 -0.41 -9.35 31.37
CA ARG A 477 0.07 -10.28 30.33
C ARG A 477 -1.00 -11.27 29.86
N ARG A 478 -1.90 -11.68 30.75
CA ARG A 478 -3.05 -12.57 30.48
C ARG A 478 -4.12 -11.98 29.55
N LEU A 479 -4.13 -10.67 29.32
CA LEU A 479 -5.07 -10.00 28.41
C LEU A 479 -4.62 -10.07 26.93
N TYR A 480 -3.43 -10.62 26.68
CA TYR A 480 -2.85 -10.77 25.35
C TYR A 480 -2.65 -12.25 25.05
N LEU A 481 -2.78 -12.67 23.80
CA LEU A 481 -2.60 -14.08 23.43
C LEU A 481 -1.13 -14.53 23.50
N ALA A 482 -0.21 -13.69 23.01
CA ALA A 482 1.24 -13.81 23.16
C ALA A 482 1.87 -12.41 23.24
N LEU A 483 3.00 -12.26 23.93
CA LEU A 483 3.86 -11.07 23.88
C LEU A 483 5.23 -11.48 23.34
N PRO A 484 6.01 -10.56 22.74
CA PRO A 484 7.32 -10.90 22.17
C PRO A 484 8.29 -11.51 23.19
N THR A 485 8.18 -11.13 24.46
CA THR A 485 9.04 -11.63 25.55
C THR A 485 8.59 -12.97 26.13
N ASP A 486 7.51 -13.57 25.61
CA ASP A 486 7.08 -14.91 25.99
C ASP A 486 8.09 -15.99 25.59
N ALA A 487 8.13 -17.05 26.40
CA ALA A 487 8.81 -18.27 25.98
C ALA A 487 8.14 -18.78 24.70
N PRO A 488 8.92 -19.20 23.67
CA PRO A 488 8.37 -19.76 22.45
C PRO A 488 7.42 -20.89 22.80
N ARG A 489 6.17 -20.72 22.41
CA ARG A 489 5.10 -21.69 22.63
C ARG A 489 4.28 -21.81 21.37
N THR A 490 3.77 -22.99 21.14
CA THR A 490 2.79 -23.24 20.09
C THR A 490 1.40 -23.01 20.67
N ILE A 491 0.59 -22.20 19.99
CA ILE A 491 -0.81 -21.94 20.31
C ILE A 491 -1.66 -22.86 19.45
N ARG A 492 -2.35 -23.80 20.09
CA ARG A 492 -3.22 -24.76 19.41
C ARG A 492 -4.56 -24.09 19.14
N LEU A 493 -4.95 -24.02 17.86
CA LEU A 493 -6.27 -23.55 17.44
C LEU A 493 -7.21 -24.73 17.23
N GLU A 494 -8.34 -24.69 17.92
CA GLU A 494 -9.40 -25.68 17.79
C GLU A 494 -10.57 -25.09 17.00
N LEU A 495 -10.81 -25.63 15.80
CA LEU A 495 -11.87 -25.16 14.92
C LEU A 495 -13.15 -25.96 15.16
N SER A 496 -14.23 -25.26 15.49
CA SER A 496 -15.57 -25.86 15.56
C SER A 496 -16.28 -25.67 14.22
N LEU A 497 -16.53 -26.77 13.49
CA LEU A 497 -17.17 -26.74 12.16
C LEU A 497 -18.51 -27.48 12.17
N ALA A 498 -19.51 -26.90 11.49
CA ALA A 498 -20.76 -27.57 11.13
C ALA A 498 -20.77 -27.79 9.61
N GLY A 499 -20.29 -28.96 9.17
CA GLY A 499 -19.98 -29.18 7.75
C GLY A 499 -18.74 -28.38 7.34
N SER A 500 -18.87 -27.51 6.33
CA SER A 500 -17.82 -26.56 5.94
C SER A 500 -17.94 -25.19 6.62
N THR A 501 -19.01 -24.94 7.37
CA THR A 501 -19.29 -23.62 7.96
C THR A 501 -18.64 -23.50 9.34
N LEU A 502 -17.85 -22.45 9.54
CA LEU A 502 -17.19 -22.14 10.80
C LEU A 502 -18.19 -21.71 11.87
N GLN A 503 -18.15 -22.37 13.03
CA GLN A 503 -18.99 -22.05 14.19
C GLN A 503 -18.21 -21.31 15.30
N GLY A 504 -16.91 -21.57 15.43
CA GLY A 504 -16.06 -20.96 16.46
C GLY A 504 -14.59 -21.36 16.30
N VAL A 505 -13.72 -20.62 16.98
CA VAL A 505 -12.29 -20.91 17.04
C VAL A 505 -11.81 -20.64 18.44
N GLN A 506 -11.22 -21.65 19.06
CA GLN A 506 -10.64 -21.54 20.40
C GLN A 506 -9.12 -21.61 20.36
N ALA A 507 -8.46 -20.91 21.27
CA ALA A 507 -7.06 -21.05 21.60
C ALA A 507 -6.92 -21.20 23.11
N ASP A 508 -6.27 -22.27 23.57
CA ASP A 508 -6.08 -22.55 25.00
C ASP A 508 -7.40 -22.46 25.81
N GLU A 509 -8.48 -23.07 25.29
CA GLU A 509 -9.84 -23.04 25.87
C GLU A 509 -10.56 -21.67 25.84
N VAL A 510 -9.94 -20.63 25.27
CA VAL A 510 -10.55 -19.30 25.11
C VAL A 510 -11.11 -19.14 23.71
N GLU A 511 -12.38 -18.72 23.59
CA GLU A 511 -13.01 -18.38 22.31
C GLU A 511 -12.39 -17.10 21.73
N LEU A 512 -11.94 -17.18 20.49
CA LEU A 512 -11.38 -16.05 19.76
C LEU A 512 -12.40 -15.37 18.85
N LEU A 513 -13.50 -16.07 18.52
CA LEU A 513 -14.54 -15.57 17.64
C LEU A 513 -15.91 -15.56 18.32
N GLU A 514 -16.76 -14.64 17.89
CA GLU A 514 -18.17 -14.60 18.28
C GLU A 514 -19.09 -14.66 17.04
N PRO A 515 -20.24 -15.35 17.12
CA PRO A 515 -21.11 -15.58 15.98
C PRO A 515 -21.82 -14.32 15.46
N THR A 516 -21.86 -13.25 16.26
CA THR A 516 -22.53 -12.00 15.89
C THR A 516 -21.72 -10.79 16.35
N ALA A 517 -20.65 -10.50 15.61
CA ALA A 517 -19.80 -9.36 15.86
C ALA A 517 -20.34 -8.06 15.20
N PRO A 518 -20.07 -6.88 15.80
CA PRO A 518 -20.19 -5.59 15.13
C PRO A 518 -19.36 -5.55 13.85
N GLU A 519 -19.78 -4.73 12.89
CA GLU A 519 -19.15 -4.66 11.56
C GLU A 519 -17.62 -4.43 11.61
N SER A 520 -17.14 -3.62 12.56
CA SER A 520 -15.71 -3.35 12.76
C SER A 520 -14.86 -4.56 13.17
N ARG A 521 -15.48 -5.65 13.67
CA ARG A 521 -14.78 -6.87 14.12
C ARG A 521 -15.08 -8.10 13.24
N ARG A 522 -15.89 -7.95 12.19
CA ARG A 522 -16.28 -9.08 11.33
C ARG A 522 -15.12 -9.59 10.48
N ILE A 523 -15.08 -10.91 10.31
CA ILE A 523 -14.13 -11.55 9.41
C ILE A 523 -14.55 -11.34 7.95
N SER A 524 -15.83 -11.48 7.63
CA SER A 524 -16.37 -11.24 6.30
C SER A 524 -16.65 -9.76 6.07
N ALA A 525 -16.13 -9.21 4.98
CA ALA A 525 -16.45 -7.86 4.53
C ALA A 525 -17.77 -7.86 3.72
N GLY A 526 -18.54 -6.78 3.82
CA GLY A 526 -19.69 -6.54 2.92
C GLY A 526 -20.96 -7.34 3.21
N GLY A 527 -21.12 -7.89 4.42
CA GLY A 527 -22.40 -8.48 4.84
C GLY A 527 -22.80 -9.76 4.08
N ARG A 528 -21.84 -10.57 3.65
CA ARG A 528 -22.09 -11.89 3.03
C ARG A 528 -21.16 -12.94 3.62
N SER A 529 -21.57 -14.21 3.60
CA SER A 529 -20.63 -15.28 3.91
C SER A 529 -19.49 -15.30 2.91
N THR A 530 -18.29 -15.68 3.37
CA THR A 530 -17.08 -15.71 2.56
C THR A 530 -16.38 -17.05 2.72
N GLU A 531 -15.97 -17.67 1.62
CA GLU A 531 -15.14 -18.87 1.67
C GLU A 531 -13.66 -18.49 1.75
N ILE A 532 -12.96 -19.02 2.76
CA ILE A 532 -11.52 -18.86 2.93
C ILE A 532 -10.88 -20.20 3.29
N THR A 533 -9.57 -20.33 3.10
CA THR A 533 -8.82 -21.49 3.59
C THR A 533 -8.56 -21.39 5.09
N VAL A 534 -8.34 -22.52 5.76
CA VAL A 534 -7.90 -22.54 7.16
C VAL A 534 -6.59 -21.75 7.34
N SER A 535 -5.66 -21.82 6.38
CA SER A 535 -4.43 -21.02 6.43
C SER A 535 -4.69 -19.51 6.41
N GLU A 536 -5.67 -19.05 5.62
CA GLU A 536 -6.08 -17.63 5.62
C GLU A 536 -6.74 -17.24 6.94
N LEU A 537 -7.57 -18.12 7.53
CA LEU A 537 -8.14 -17.89 8.86
C LEU A 537 -7.04 -17.72 9.93
N VAL A 538 -6.02 -18.59 9.92
CA VAL A 538 -4.88 -18.48 10.85
C VAL A 538 -4.17 -17.14 10.67
N LYS A 539 -3.93 -16.69 9.44
CA LYS A 539 -3.31 -15.38 9.17
C LYS A 539 -4.17 -14.22 9.67
N LEU A 540 -5.49 -14.33 9.57
CA LEU A 540 -6.42 -13.31 10.08
C LEU A 540 -6.40 -13.25 11.61
N ILE A 541 -6.39 -14.41 12.28
CA ILE A 541 -6.24 -14.50 13.74
C ILE A 541 -4.88 -13.94 14.18
N ALA A 542 -3.80 -14.37 13.53
CA ALA A 542 -2.45 -13.89 13.80
C ALA A 542 -2.33 -12.37 13.70
N ARG A 543 -2.91 -11.79 12.65
CA ARG A 543 -2.97 -10.33 12.46
C ARG A 543 -3.81 -9.65 13.53
N GLU A 544 -4.99 -10.16 13.84
CA GLU A 544 -5.87 -9.58 14.85
C GLU A 544 -5.18 -9.50 16.21
N PHE A 545 -4.59 -10.61 16.66
CA PHE A 545 -3.99 -10.72 18.00
C PHE A 545 -2.52 -10.27 18.07
N VAL A 546 -1.95 -9.79 16.96
CA VAL A 546 -0.54 -9.37 16.84
C VAL A 546 0.43 -10.45 17.33
N VAL A 547 0.26 -11.65 16.75
CA VAL A 547 1.10 -12.83 17.02
C VAL A 547 1.61 -13.40 15.70
N PRO A 548 2.88 -13.85 15.61
CA PRO A 548 3.38 -14.54 14.42
C PRO A 548 2.52 -15.74 14.03
N ALA A 549 2.24 -15.89 12.73
CA ALA A 549 1.35 -16.94 12.23
C ALA A 549 1.92 -18.36 12.45
N ASP A 550 3.24 -18.50 12.54
CA ASP A 550 3.95 -19.76 12.79
C ASP A 550 3.89 -20.22 14.26
N MET A 551 3.44 -19.35 15.17
CA MET A 551 3.12 -19.75 16.54
C MET A 551 1.81 -20.55 16.62
N PHE A 552 0.96 -20.52 15.59
CA PHE A 552 -0.30 -21.26 15.58
C PHE A 552 -0.17 -22.64 14.95
N THR A 553 -0.83 -23.62 15.54
CA THR A 553 -1.05 -24.93 14.93
C THR A 553 -2.52 -25.28 14.91
N VAL A 554 -2.99 -25.82 13.78
CA VAL A 554 -4.36 -26.33 13.61
C VAL A 554 -4.28 -27.83 13.32
N GLU A 555 -5.18 -28.62 13.90
CA GLU A 555 -5.28 -30.04 13.54
C GLU A 555 -5.88 -30.22 12.14
N GLY A 556 -5.19 -30.96 11.28
CA GLY A 556 -5.66 -31.31 9.94
C GLY A 556 -5.08 -30.47 8.80
N PRO A 557 -5.58 -30.66 7.55
CA PRO A 557 -5.07 -29.98 6.38
C PRO A 557 -5.48 -28.49 6.35
N THR A 558 -4.50 -27.59 6.25
CA THR A 558 -4.71 -26.14 6.28
C THR A 558 -5.19 -25.53 4.95
N ASN A 559 -5.14 -26.31 3.86
CA ASN A 559 -5.58 -25.87 2.53
C ASN A 559 -7.08 -26.10 2.27
N PHE A 560 -7.81 -26.69 3.22
CA PHE A 560 -9.25 -26.91 3.09
C PHE A 560 -10.02 -25.58 3.21
N GLN A 561 -11.05 -25.41 2.37
CA GLN A 561 -11.92 -24.24 2.36
C GLN A 561 -13.04 -24.36 3.39
N ILE A 562 -13.26 -23.28 4.13
CA ILE A 562 -14.32 -23.13 5.12
C ILE A 562 -15.16 -21.91 4.78
N GLU A 563 -16.45 -21.99 5.05
CA GLU A 563 -17.38 -20.87 4.94
C GLU A 563 -17.40 -20.10 6.25
N ILE A 564 -17.12 -18.79 6.18
CA ILE A 564 -17.23 -17.86 7.29
C ILE A 564 -18.63 -17.22 7.26
N PRO A 565 -19.46 -17.41 8.31
CA PRO A 565 -20.76 -16.76 8.38
C PRO A 565 -20.65 -15.24 8.33
N GLU A 566 -21.64 -14.58 7.70
CA GLU A 566 -21.69 -13.12 7.50
C GLU A 566 -21.38 -12.28 8.75
N ARG A 567 -21.85 -12.74 9.91
CA ARG A 567 -21.78 -12.01 11.18
C ARG A 567 -20.69 -12.51 12.12
N MET A 568 -19.93 -13.53 11.70
CA MET A 568 -18.82 -14.06 12.48
C MET A 568 -17.71 -13.01 12.54
N GLY A 569 -17.18 -12.77 13.73
CA GLY A 569 -16.07 -11.85 13.94
C GLY A 569 -15.24 -12.19 15.15
N PHE A 570 -14.19 -11.43 15.39
CA PHE A 570 -13.36 -11.58 16.58
C PHE A 570 -14.12 -11.14 17.82
N ILE A 571 -13.86 -11.73 18.97
CA ILE A 571 -14.38 -11.26 20.27
C ILE A 571 -13.92 -9.83 20.59
N ALA A 572 -14.59 -9.17 21.54
CA ALA A 572 -14.11 -7.90 22.07
C ALA A 572 -12.99 -8.19 23.09
N TRP A 573 -11.76 -7.85 22.75
CA TRP A 573 -10.59 -8.18 23.57
C TRP A 573 -9.62 -7.00 23.70
N GLY A 574 -8.70 -7.14 24.65
CA GLY A 574 -7.64 -6.18 24.95
C GLY A 574 -7.71 -5.65 26.39
N PRO A 575 -6.73 -4.82 26.80
CA PRO A 575 -6.64 -4.33 28.17
C PRO A 575 -7.91 -3.67 28.71
N ASN A 576 -8.61 -2.95 27.83
CA ASN A 576 -9.81 -2.19 28.18
C ASN A 576 -11.09 -3.03 28.29
N THR A 577 -11.09 -4.27 27.80
CA THR A 577 -12.27 -5.16 27.90
C THR A 577 -12.19 -6.09 29.12
N GLY A 578 -10.98 -6.34 29.61
CA GLY A 578 -10.73 -7.28 30.72
C GLY A 578 -10.78 -8.76 30.32
N GLU A 579 -10.97 -9.06 29.04
CA GLU A 579 -11.01 -10.42 28.50
C GLU A 579 -9.62 -11.07 28.61
N GLN A 580 -9.57 -12.27 29.21
CA GLN A 580 -8.32 -13.00 29.42
C GLN A 580 -8.14 -14.01 28.29
N LEU A 581 -7.02 -13.93 27.60
CA LEU A 581 -6.67 -14.80 26.47
C LEU A 581 -5.67 -15.90 26.86
N ARG A 582 -5.36 -16.03 28.17
CA ARG A 582 -4.44 -17.02 28.73
C ARG A 582 -4.85 -17.45 30.13
#